data_AF-X1J180-F1
#
_entry.id   AF-X1J180-F1
#
_cell.length_a   1.000
_cell.length_b   1.000
_cell.length_c   1.000
_cell.angle_alpha   90.00
_cell.angle_beta   90.00
_cell.angle_gamma   90.00
#
_symmetry.space_group_name_H-M   'P 1'
#
loop_
_entity.id
_entity.type
_entity.pdbx_description
1 polymer ?
#
loop_
_entity_poly.entity_id
_entity_poly.type
_entity_poly.pdbx_seq_one_letter_code
_entity_poly.pdbx_strand_id
1 'polypeptide(L)'
;DIRNLFLFVGADPATGWLEGCGVQVDRGGFVKTGVQNGEGAPAVPLLQTTVPGVFAVGDVRSGSVKRVGGAIGEGAQVVAALHGYLADAGSPTL
;
A
#
# COMPACT_ATOMS: atom_id res chain seq x y z
N ASP A 1 35.94 1.43 -23.59
CA ASP A 1 35.29 2.67 -23.14
C ASP A 1 33.82 2.38 -22.85
N ILE A 2 33.32 2.61 -21.65
CA ILE A 2 31.90 2.36 -21.29
C ILE A 2 31.15 3.70 -21.37
N ARG A 3 30.06 3.74 -22.14
CA ARG A 3 29.27 4.96 -22.36
C ARG A 3 28.06 5.10 -21.44
N ASN A 4 27.52 4.00 -20.93
CA ASN A 4 26.31 4.00 -20.10
C ASN A 4 26.40 2.93 -19.02
N LEU A 5 25.86 3.25 -17.84
CA LEU A 5 25.72 2.34 -16.70
C LEU A 5 24.33 2.53 -16.10
N PHE A 6 23.62 1.42 -15.91
CA PHE A 6 22.31 1.39 -15.26
C PHE A 6 22.40 0.49 -14.03
N LEU A 7 21.95 1.01 -12.89
CA LEU A 7 22.03 0.31 -11.61
C LEU A 7 20.66 -0.28 -11.26
N PHE A 8 20.61 -1.61 -11.19
CA PHE A 8 19.43 -2.38 -10.77
C PHE A 8 19.72 -3.11 -9.45
N VAL A 9 20.32 -2.41 -8.49
CA VAL A 9 20.74 -2.96 -7.19
C VAL A 9 19.59 -3.15 -6.21
N GLY A 10 18.39 -2.67 -6.56
CA GLY A 10 17.20 -2.70 -5.71
C GLY A 10 16.81 -1.32 -5.20
N ALA A 11 15.85 -1.30 -4.28
CA ALA A 11 15.34 -0.09 -3.63
C ALA A 11 15.07 -0.38 -2.15
N ASP A 12 15.26 0.63 -1.31
CA ASP A 12 14.99 0.60 0.13
C ASP A 12 13.75 1.49 0.42
N PRO A 13 12.61 0.90 0.85
CA PRO A 13 11.42 1.68 1.15
C PRO A 13 11.55 2.43 2.48
N ALA A 14 11.06 3.67 2.52
CA ALA A 14 11.04 4.50 3.72
C ALA A 14 9.94 4.06 4.72
N THR A 15 10.03 2.83 5.22
CA THR A 15 9.01 2.18 6.08
C THR A 15 9.46 1.94 7.52
N GLY A 16 10.71 2.25 7.88
CA GLY A 16 11.22 2.05 9.24
C GLY A 16 10.39 2.74 10.33
N TRP A 17 9.77 3.88 10.01
CA TRP A 17 8.90 4.61 10.95
C TRP A 17 7.56 3.90 11.26
N LEU A 18 7.19 2.88 10.49
CA LEU A 18 5.97 2.09 10.69
C LEU A 18 6.13 1.01 11.78
N GLU A 19 7.34 0.86 12.34
CA GLU A 19 7.59 -0.11 13.40
C GLU A 19 6.66 0.14 14.60
N GLY A 20 5.99 -0.92 15.06
CA GLY A 20 4.99 -0.83 16.14
C GLY A 20 3.60 -0.36 15.70
N CYS A 21 3.40 0.09 14.45
CA CYS A 21 2.08 0.54 13.98
C CYS A 21 1.14 -0.60 13.55
N GLY A 22 1.61 -1.85 13.49
CA GLY A 22 0.82 -3.01 13.04
C GLY A 22 0.66 -3.13 11.51
N VAL A 23 1.28 -2.22 10.74
CA VAL A 23 1.34 -2.31 9.27
C VAL A 23 2.35 -3.39 8.87
N GLN A 24 1.89 -4.43 8.17
CA GLN A 24 2.75 -5.50 7.69
C GLN A 24 3.53 -5.08 6.43
N VAL A 25 4.81 -5.45 6.41
CA VAL A 25 5.69 -5.32 5.26
C VAL A 25 6.09 -6.68 4.69
N ASP A 26 6.52 -6.72 3.43
CA ASP A 26 7.13 -7.89 2.81
C ASP A 26 8.60 -8.06 3.23
N ARG A 27 9.27 -9.08 2.69
CA ARG A 27 10.68 -9.37 3.01
C ARG A 27 11.63 -8.23 2.60
N GLY A 28 11.24 -7.42 1.62
CA GLY A 28 11.98 -6.24 1.17
C GLY A 28 11.61 -4.95 1.90
N GLY A 29 10.75 -5.01 2.91
CA GLY A 29 10.30 -3.85 3.67
C GLY A 29 9.17 -3.05 3.01
N PHE A 30 8.60 -3.51 1.90
CA PHE A 30 7.51 -2.81 1.22
C PHE A 30 6.16 -3.13 1.86
N VAL A 31 5.28 -2.13 1.98
CA VAL A 31 3.98 -2.26 2.64
C VAL A 31 3.08 -3.23 1.88
N LYS A 32 2.56 -4.24 2.59
CA LYS A 32 1.54 -5.13 2.04
C LYS A 32 0.17 -4.45 2.05
N THR A 33 -0.58 -4.60 0.96
CA THR A 33 -1.94 -4.08 0.84
C THR A 33 -2.89 -5.14 0.29
N GLY A 34 -4.19 -4.97 0.53
CA GLY A 34 -5.23 -5.88 0.03
C GLY A 34 -5.11 -7.30 0.60
N VAL A 35 -4.47 -7.46 1.76
CA VAL A 35 -4.26 -8.77 2.38
C VAL A 35 -5.58 -9.21 3.02
N GLN A 36 -6.17 -10.29 2.51
CA GLN A 36 -7.32 -10.94 3.14
C GLN A 36 -6.86 -11.79 4.32
N ASN A 37 -7.50 -11.64 5.48
CA ASN A 37 -7.22 -12.42 6.67
C ASN A 37 -7.98 -13.77 6.64
N GLY A 38 -7.54 -14.69 5.78
CA GLY A 38 -8.06 -16.06 5.72
C GLY A 38 -9.31 -16.24 4.84
N GLU A 39 -9.73 -17.51 4.68
CA GLU A 39 -10.88 -17.87 3.86
C GLU A 39 -12.19 -17.34 4.48
N GLY A 40 -12.99 -16.65 3.67
CA GLY A 40 -14.28 -16.08 4.08
C GLY A 40 -14.21 -14.67 4.69
N ALA A 41 -13.02 -14.07 4.79
CA ALA A 41 -12.90 -12.67 5.20
C ALA A 41 -13.53 -11.71 4.16
N PRO A 42 -14.09 -10.57 4.59
CA PRO A 42 -14.57 -9.54 3.68
C PRO A 42 -13.48 -9.09 2.71
N ALA A 43 -13.87 -8.72 1.49
CA ALA A 43 -12.94 -8.16 0.52
C ALA A 43 -12.31 -6.87 1.07
N VAL A 44 -10.98 -6.88 1.23
CA VAL A 44 -10.21 -5.72 1.69
C VAL A 44 -9.93 -4.82 0.48
N PRO A 45 -10.12 -3.49 0.57
CA PRO A 45 -9.75 -2.57 -0.50
C PRO A 45 -8.29 -2.76 -0.92
N LEU A 46 -8.03 -2.77 -2.23
CA LEU A 46 -6.73 -3.16 -2.81
C LEU A 46 -5.52 -2.41 -2.23
N LEU A 47 -5.70 -1.15 -1.86
CA LEU A 47 -4.65 -0.24 -1.35
C LEU A 47 -4.64 -0.12 0.18
N GLN A 48 -5.58 -0.76 0.88
CA GLN A 48 -5.61 -0.76 2.33
C GLN A 48 -4.53 -1.68 2.88
N THR A 49 -3.82 -1.21 3.90
CA THR A 49 -2.80 -2.01 4.61
C THR A 49 -3.47 -3.06 5.50
N THR A 50 -2.67 -3.78 6.29
CA THR A 50 -3.20 -4.67 7.33
C THR A 50 -3.87 -3.93 8.50
N VAL A 51 -3.71 -2.61 8.59
CA VAL A 51 -4.41 -1.76 9.56
C VAL A 51 -5.63 -1.13 8.87
N PRO A 52 -6.86 -1.41 9.34
CA PRO A 52 -8.07 -0.80 8.79
C PRO A 52 -8.01 0.73 8.80
N GLY A 53 -8.43 1.35 7.71
CA GLY A 53 -8.39 2.81 7.53
C GLY A 53 -7.01 3.39 7.16
N VAL A 54 -5.95 2.59 7.20
CA VAL A 54 -4.61 3.00 6.75
C VAL A 54 -4.36 2.43 5.35
N PHE A 55 -3.96 3.29 4.42
CA PHE A 55 -3.74 2.93 3.02
C PHE A 55 -2.31 3.25 2.60
N ALA A 56 -1.78 2.51 1.63
CA ALA A 56 -0.45 2.74 1.05
C ALA A 56 -0.53 2.78 -0.48
N VAL A 57 0.20 3.72 -1.09
CA VAL A 57 0.24 3.95 -2.54
C VAL A 57 1.65 4.21 -3.02
N GLY A 58 1.93 3.88 -4.28
CA GLY A 58 3.19 4.15 -4.94
C GLY A 58 4.31 3.20 -4.55
N ASP A 59 5.55 3.69 -4.66
CA ASP A 59 6.76 2.84 -4.64
C ASP A 59 7.00 2.11 -3.31
N VAL A 60 6.40 2.62 -2.22
CA VAL A 60 6.45 2.03 -0.88
C VAL A 60 5.67 0.70 -0.78
N ARG A 61 4.73 0.46 -1.71
CA ARG A 61 3.85 -0.70 -1.70
C ARG A 61 4.50 -1.92 -2.34
N SER A 62 4.24 -3.09 -1.75
CA SER A 62 4.62 -4.38 -2.32
C SER A 62 3.90 -4.59 -3.65
N GLY A 63 4.65 -4.97 -4.69
CA GLY A 63 4.11 -5.23 -6.03
C GLY A 63 3.65 -4.00 -6.80
N SER A 64 4.01 -2.78 -6.37
CA SER A 64 3.79 -1.59 -7.20
C SER A 64 4.74 -1.56 -8.40
N VAL A 65 4.33 -0.81 -9.43
CA VAL A 65 5.02 -0.74 -10.73
C VAL A 65 6.38 0.00 -10.64
N LYS A 66 6.67 0.66 -9.50
CA LYS A 66 7.87 1.49 -9.28
C LYS A 66 8.03 2.59 -10.34
N ARG A 67 6.93 3.30 -10.62
CA ARG A 67 6.83 4.35 -11.63
C ARG A 67 5.94 5.48 -11.15
N VAL A 68 6.36 6.71 -11.43
CA VAL A 68 5.62 7.94 -11.09
C VAL A 68 4.17 7.89 -11.57
N GLY A 69 3.92 7.48 -12.82
CA GLY A 69 2.55 7.38 -13.36
C GLY A 69 1.67 6.36 -12.61
N GLY A 70 2.25 5.25 -12.17
CA GLY A 70 1.55 4.25 -11.36
C GLY A 70 1.22 4.80 -9.97
N ALA A 71 2.19 5.47 -9.33
CA ALA A 71 1.98 6.10 -8.04
C ALA A 71 0.89 7.19 -8.07
N ILE A 72 0.84 8.00 -9.13
CA ILE A 72 -0.22 9.00 -9.33
C ILE A 72 -1.59 8.32 -9.46
N GLY A 73 -1.68 7.26 -10.26
CA GLY A 73 -2.92 6.51 -10.44
C GLY A 73 -3.43 5.90 -9.14
N GLU A 74 -2.55 5.23 -8.37
CA GLU A 74 -2.89 4.71 -7.04
C GLU A 74 -3.29 5.83 -6.07
N GLY A 75 -2.59 6.97 -6.10
CA GLY A 75 -2.90 8.14 -5.29
C GLY A 75 -4.26 8.78 -5.61
N ALA A 76 -4.72 8.74 -6.86
CA ALA A 76 -6.07 9.17 -7.21
C ALA A 76 -7.11 8.12 -6.77
N GLN A 77 -6.82 6.84 -6.95
CA GLN A 77 -7.72 5.73 -6.60
C GLN A 77 -7.99 5.65 -5.10
N VAL A 78 -6.96 5.87 -4.26
CA VAL A 78 -7.07 5.70 -2.81
C VAL A 78 -8.06 6.69 -2.17
N VAL A 79 -8.29 7.86 -2.77
CA VAL A 79 -9.23 8.86 -2.27
C VAL A 79 -10.65 8.32 -2.22
N ALA A 80 -11.10 7.65 -3.29
CA ALA A 80 -12.43 7.05 -3.34
C ALA A 80 -12.57 5.92 -2.29
N ALA A 81 -11.52 5.11 -2.12
CA ALA A 81 -11.50 4.04 -1.11
C ALA A 81 -11.55 4.61 0.33
N LEU A 82 -10.86 5.73 0.58
CA LEU A 82 -10.88 6.41 1.86
C LEU A 82 -12.28 6.98 2.16
N HIS A 83 -12.93 7.63 1.19
CA HIS A 83 -14.30 8.09 1.36
C HIS A 83 -15.27 6.93 1.66
N GLY A 84 -15.12 5.79 0.99
CA GLY A 84 -15.90 4.59 1.28
C GLY A 84 -15.70 4.13 2.73
N TYR A 85 -14.45 3.99 3.17
CA TYR A 85 -14.13 3.60 4.55
C TYR A 85 -14.71 4.55 5.60
N LEU A 86 -14.63 5.86 5.38
CA LEU A 86 -15.17 6.86 6.31
C LEU A 86 -16.70 6.89 6.33
N ALA A 87 -17.36 6.65 5.20
CA ALA A 87 -18.82 6.57 5.12
C ALA A 87 -19.36 5.35 5.89
N ASP A 88 -18.67 4.21 5.79
CA ASP A 88 -19.01 3.00 6.53
C ASP A 88 -18.78 3.18 8.04
N ALA A 89 -17.67 3.81 8.44
CA ALA A 89 -17.35 4.08 9.84
C ALA A 89 -18.31 5.11 10.50
N GLY A 90 -18.89 6.02 9.71
CA GLY A 90 -19.85 7.01 10.18
C GLY A 90 -21.30 6.51 10.24
N SER A 91 -21.61 5.32 9.71
CA SER A 91 -22.93 4.73 9.79
C SER A 91 -23.15 4.11 11.17
N PRO A 92 -24.13 4.56 11.97
CA PRO A 92 -24.43 3.93 13.25
C PRO A 92 -24.85 2.48 12.98
N THR A 93 -24.18 1.53 13.64
CA THR A 93 -24.59 0.13 13.69
C THR A 93 -26.00 0.05 14.27
N LEU A 94 -26.99 -0.21 13.40
CA LEU A 94 -28.33 -0.63 13.78
C LEU A 94 -28.33 -2.10 14.23
#